data_AF-A0A7W1N2H6-F1
#
_entry.id   AF-A0A7W1N2H6-F1
#
_cell.length_a   1.000
_cell.length_b   1.000
_cell.length_c   1.000
_cell.angle_alpha   90.00
_cell.angle_beta   90.00
_cell.angle_gamma   90.00
#
_symmetry.space_group_name_H-M   'P 1'
#
loop_
_entity.id
_entity.type
_entity.pdbx_description
1 polymer ?
#
loop_
_entity_poly.entity_id
_entity_poly.type
_entity_poly.pdbx_seq_one_letter_code
_entity_poly.pdbx_strand_id
1 'polypeptide(L)'
;FVKMVHNGIEYGVMAAYAEGLNILKNANAGTVARETDAETAPLEHPEYYQYELDIASVAEVWRRGSVIASWLLDLTAQALHESPDLHEYSGRVSDSGEGRWTAIAAIEESVPAPVLLTALASRFGSRGLDLFADQTLSAMRKQFGGHAEKPAG
;
A
#
# COMPACT_ATOMS: atom_id res chain seq x y z
N PHE A 1 1.49 22.52 15.94
CA PHE A 1 0.57 21.40 16.21
C PHE A 1 -0.42 21.17 15.07
N VAL A 2 -1.34 22.08 14.76
CA VAL A 2 -2.39 21.85 13.73
C VAL A 2 -1.84 21.46 12.35
N LYS A 3 -0.83 22.19 11.82
CA LYS A 3 -0.21 21.84 10.53
C LYS A 3 0.46 20.46 10.54
N MET A 4 1.05 20.06 11.67
CA MET A 4 1.64 18.74 11.82
C MET A 4 0.57 17.65 11.69
N VAL A 5 -0.56 17.78 12.42
CA VAL A 5 -1.69 16.84 12.33
C VAL A 5 -2.29 16.82 10.92
N HIS A 6 -2.39 17.98 10.25
CA HIS A 6 -2.79 18.05 8.83
C HIS A 6 -1.91 17.15 7.94
N ASN A 7 -0.59 17.23 8.08
CA ASN A 7 0.33 16.37 7.30
C ASN A 7 0.19 14.88 7.67
N GLY A 8 -0.11 14.56 8.93
CA GLY A 8 -0.45 13.20 9.33
C GLY A 8 -1.71 12.68 8.60
N ILE A 9 -2.77 13.51 8.53
CA ILE A 9 -3.99 13.18 7.77
C ILE A 9 -3.68 13.00 6.28
N GLU A 10 -2.86 13.87 5.69
CA GLU A 10 -2.43 13.77 4.30
C GLU A 10 -1.79 12.41 4.01
N TYR A 11 -0.93 11.90 4.91
CA TYR A 11 -0.32 10.58 4.76
C TYR A 11 -1.39 9.47 4.73
N GLY A 12 -2.38 9.54 5.60
CA GLY A 12 -3.50 8.59 5.65
C GLY A 12 -4.31 8.57 4.35
N VAL A 13 -4.62 9.74 3.81
CA VAL A 13 -5.40 9.86 2.55
C VAL A 13 -4.59 9.33 1.36
N MET A 14 -3.29 9.69 1.26
CA MET A 14 -2.42 9.16 0.21
C MET A 14 -2.30 7.63 0.29
N ALA A 15 -2.13 7.08 1.50
CA ALA A 15 -2.03 5.64 1.69
C ALA A 15 -3.32 4.92 1.27
N ALA A 16 -4.49 5.46 1.64
CA ALA A 16 -5.78 4.89 1.25
C ALA A 16 -5.94 4.81 -0.29
N TYR A 17 -5.53 5.85 -1.02
CA TYR A 17 -5.53 5.81 -2.49
C TYR A 17 -4.53 4.79 -3.04
N ALA A 18 -3.29 4.80 -2.55
CA ALA A 18 -2.25 3.91 -3.03
C ALA A 18 -2.63 2.43 -2.84
N GLU A 19 -3.14 2.07 -1.66
CA GLU A 19 -3.59 0.71 -1.36
C GLU A 19 -4.79 0.31 -2.23
N GLY A 20 -5.80 1.18 -2.34
CA GLY A 20 -6.99 0.92 -3.16
C GLY A 20 -6.67 0.75 -4.64
N LEU A 21 -5.83 1.62 -5.22
CA LEU A 21 -5.39 1.51 -6.61
C LEU A 21 -4.51 0.28 -6.84
N ASN A 22 -3.68 -0.10 -5.86
CA ASN A 22 -2.88 -1.33 -5.94
C ASN A 22 -3.77 -2.58 -5.97
N ILE A 23 -4.86 -2.60 -5.19
CA ILE A 23 -5.85 -3.69 -5.25
C ILE A 23 -6.47 -3.76 -6.66
N LEU A 24 -6.88 -2.63 -7.23
CA LEU A 24 -7.44 -2.59 -8.59
C LEU A 24 -6.41 -3.02 -9.64
N LYS A 25 -5.15 -2.62 -9.50
CA LYS A 25 -4.06 -3.02 -10.41
C LYS A 25 -3.83 -4.53 -10.42
N ASN A 26 -4.06 -5.19 -9.28
CA ASN A 26 -3.95 -6.65 -9.12
C ASN A 26 -5.28 -7.39 -9.33
N ALA A 27 -6.32 -6.72 -9.85
CA ALA A 27 -7.65 -7.33 -10.07
C ALA A 27 -7.69 -8.34 -11.23
N ASN A 28 -6.55 -8.58 -11.90
CA ASN A 28 -6.32 -9.67 -12.87
C ASN A 28 -5.63 -10.90 -12.23
N ALA A 29 -5.54 -10.96 -10.90
CA ALA A 29 -4.93 -12.03 -10.13
C ALA A 29 -5.31 -13.47 -10.54
N GLY A 30 -6.49 -13.68 -11.14
CA GLY A 30 -6.99 -14.96 -11.63
C GLY A 30 -6.58 -15.34 -13.05
N THR A 31 -5.99 -14.43 -13.83
CA THR A 31 -5.41 -14.73 -15.16
C THR A 31 -3.91 -15.08 -15.06
N VAL A 32 -3.28 -14.76 -13.94
CA VAL A 32 -1.86 -15.04 -13.69
C VAL A 32 -1.70 -16.47 -13.19
N ALA A 33 -0.84 -17.26 -13.87
CA ALA A 33 -0.48 -18.59 -13.40
C ALA A 33 0.22 -18.51 -12.04
N ARG A 34 -0.29 -19.26 -11.05
CA ARG A 34 0.29 -19.36 -9.71
C ARG A 34 0.80 -20.77 -9.49
N GLU A 35 1.99 -20.88 -8.91
CA GLU A 35 2.46 -22.15 -8.37
C GLU A 35 1.65 -22.49 -7.12
N THR A 36 0.95 -23.63 -7.15
CA THR A 36 0.28 -24.16 -5.97
C THR A 36 1.32 -24.88 -5.12
N ASP A 37 1.66 -24.32 -3.97
CA ASP A 37 2.55 -24.95 -2.99
C ASP A 37 2.05 -24.76 -1.56
N ALA A 38 2.67 -25.47 -0.63
CA ALA A 38 2.31 -25.44 0.79
C ALA A 38 2.62 -24.08 1.47
N GLU A 39 3.36 -23.19 0.80
CA GLU A 39 3.80 -21.90 1.34
C GLU A 39 2.89 -20.75 0.92
N THR A 40 2.10 -20.93 -0.14
CA THR A 40 1.31 -19.88 -0.81
C THR A 40 -0.15 -20.29 -0.88
N ALA A 41 -1.03 -19.52 -0.25
CA ALA A 41 -2.47 -19.79 -0.30
C ALA A 41 -2.99 -19.67 -1.75
N PRO A 42 -3.79 -20.63 -2.24
CA PRO A 42 -4.38 -20.55 -3.56
C PRO A 42 -5.45 -19.45 -3.64
N LEU A 43 -5.71 -18.97 -4.86
CA LEU A 43 -6.90 -18.16 -5.11
C LEU A 43 -8.09 -19.11 -5.26
N GLU A 44 -9.01 -19.12 -4.30
CA GLU A 44 -10.14 -20.07 -4.29
C GLU A 44 -11.07 -19.88 -5.50
N HIS A 45 -11.27 -18.63 -5.92
CA HIS A 45 -12.18 -18.24 -7.01
C HIS A 45 -11.49 -17.32 -8.02
N PRO A 46 -10.58 -17.83 -8.87
CA PRO A 46 -9.85 -17.04 -9.85
C PRO A 46 -10.77 -16.36 -10.89
N GLU A 47 -11.93 -16.94 -11.17
CA GLU A 47 -12.95 -16.40 -12.07
C GLU A 47 -13.46 -15.01 -11.67
N TYR A 48 -13.37 -14.64 -10.39
CA TYR A 48 -13.79 -13.33 -9.90
C TYR A 48 -12.73 -12.23 -10.05
N TYR A 49 -11.51 -12.57 -10.47
CA TYR A 49 -10.38 -11.65 -10.52
C TYR A 49 -9.70 -11.69 -11.89
N GLN A 50 -10.48 -11.51 -12.96
CA GLN A 50 -9.99 -11.51 -14.34
C GLN A 50 -10.17 -10.14 -15.01
N TYR A 51 -9.97 -9.06 -14.26
CA TYR A 51 -10.20 -7.69 -14.74
C TYR A 51 -8.89 -7.04 -15.19
N GLU A 52 -8.82 -6.71 -16.48
CA GLU A 52 -7.81 -5.80 -17.01
C GLU A 52 -8.33 -4.36 -16.94
N LEU A 53 -7.96 -3.64 -15.88
CA LEU A 53 -8.48 -2.31 -15.58
C LEU A 53 -7.53 -1.20 -16.05
N ASP A 54 -8.08 -0.19 -16.71
CA ASP A 54 -7.40 1.09 -16.94
C ASP A 54 -7.49 1.95 -15.67
N ILE A 55 -6.44 1.90 -14.86
CA ILE A 55 -6.35 2.59 -13.58
C ILE A 55 -6.38 4.11 -13.74
N ALA A 56 -5.84 4.65 -14.84
CA ALA A 56 -5.86 6.09 -15.12
C ALA A 56 -7.30 6.56 -15.39
N SER A 57 -8.05 5.82 -16.21
CA SER A 57 -9.47 6.09 -16.45
C SER A 57 -10.34 5.96 -15.18
N VAL A 58 -10.02 5.00 -14.30
CA VAL A 58 -10.70 4.85 -13.01
C VAL A 58 -10.46 6.07 -12.11
N ALA A 59 -9.22 6.52 -11.99
CA ALA A 59 -8.90 7.71 -11.20
C ALA A 59 -9.61 8.96 -11.78
N GLU A 60 -9.66 9.10 -13.11
CA GLU A 60 -10.30 10.22 -13.79
C GLU A 60 -11.83 10.25 -13.58
N VAL A 61 -12.51 9.10 -13.65
CA VAL A 61 -13.97 9.07 -13.46
C VAL A 61 -14.37 9.40 -12.02
N TRP A 62 -13.56 9.01 -11.02
CA TRP A 62 -13.83 9.33 -9.62
C TRP A 62 -13.77 10.82 -9.29
N ARG A 63 -13.17 11.66 -10.14
CA ARG A 63 -13.10 13.11 -9.91
C ARG A 63 -14.47 13.80 -10.00
N ARG A 64 -15.47 13.15 -10.60
CA ARG A 64 -16.78 13.77 -10.90
C ARG A 64 -17.90 12.99 -10.22
N GLY A 65 -18.51 13.60 -9.21
CA GLY A 65 -19.70 13.06 -8.55
C GLY A 65 -19.45 11.87 -7.61
N SER A 66 -18.19 11.49 -7.36
CA SER A 66 -17.86 10.51 -6.33
C SER A 66 -17.70 11.16 -4.95
N VAL A 67 -17.91 10.38 -3.89
CA VAL A 67 -17.72 10.82 -2.50
C VAL A 67 -16.25 11.10 -2.17
N ILE A 68 -15.33 10.46 -2.89
CA ILE A 68 -13.89 10.54 -2.64
C ILE A 68 -13.20 11.65 -3.43
N ALA A 69 -13.93 12.40 -4.28
CA ALA A 69 -13.35 13.50 -5.05
C ALA A 69 -12.57 14.47 -4.13
N SER A 70 -11.28 14.65 -4.41
CA SER A 70 -10.39 15.49 -3.61
C SER A 70 -9.18 15.96 -4.41
N TRP A 71 -8.46 16.95 -3.89
CA TRP A 71 -7.24 17.46 -4.53
C TRP A 71 -6.17 16.39 -4.72
N LEU A 72 -6.01 15.48 -3.77
CA LEU A 72 -5.06 14.36 -3.91
C LEU A 72 -5.47 13.41 -5.05
N LEU A 73 -6.77 13.17 -5.24
CA LEU A 73 -7.26 12.38 -6.37
C LEU A 73 -6.99 13.08 -7.71
N ASP A 74 -7.15 14.41 -7.78
CA ASP A 74 -6.81 15.17 -8.99
C ASP A 74 -5.34 14.98 -9.37
N LEU A 75 -4.43 15.08 -8.38
CA LEU A 75 -2.99 14.86 -8.58
C LEU A 75 -2.68 13.42 -8.99
N THR A 76 -3.34 12.44 -8.38
CA THR A 76 -3.17 11.02 -8.73
C THR A 76 -3.66 10.73 -10.15
N ALA A 77 -4.83 11.25 -10.54
CA ALA A 77 -5.35 11.09 -11.90
C ALA A 77 -4.43 11.74 -12.94
N GLN A 78 -3.88 12.92 -12.65
CA GLN A 78 -2.89 13.55 -13.51
C GLN A 78 -1.62 12.69 -13.66
N ALA A 79 -1.05 12.23 -12.56
CA ALA A 79 0.16 11.41 -12.58
C ALA A 79 -0.04 10.10 -13.37
N LEU A 80 -1.19 9.44 -13.19
CA LEU A 80 -1.53 8.21 -13.93
C LEU A 80 -1.85 8.47 -15.41
N HIS A 81 -2.35 9.65 -15.75
CA HIS A 81 -2.54 10.04 -17.15
C HIS A 81 -1.19 10.24 -17.86
N GLU A 82 -0.22 10.84 -17.17
CA GLU A 82 1.12 11.08 -17.68
C GLU A 82 1.97 9.78 -17.73
N SER A 83 1.85 8.93 -16.71
CA SER A 83 2.53 7.63 -16.60
C SER A 83 1.60 6.55 -16.05
N PRO A 84 0.88 5.80 -16.91
CA PRO A 84 -0.10 4.80 -16.48
C PRO A 84 0.48 3.63 -15.68
N ASP A 85 1.78 3.35 -15.82
CA ASP A 85 2.48 2.28 -15.11
C ASP A 85 3.45 2.78 -14.03
N LEU A 86 3.65 4.11 -13.93
CA LEU A 86 4.51 4.75 -12.93
C LEU A 86 5.96 4.22 -12.94
N HIS A 87 6.45 3.76 -14.10
CA HIS A 87 7.75 3.08 -14.23
C HIS A 87 8.96 3.96 -13.82
N GLU A 88 8.81 5.28 -13.82
CA GLU A 88 9.84 6.22 -13.38
C GLU A 88 10.01 6.29 -11.85
N TYR A 89 9.07 5.72 -11.08
CA TYR A 89 9.08 5.73 -9.62
C TYR A 89 9.60 4.41 -9.04
N SER A 90 10.61 4.48 -8.18
CA SER A 90 11.23 3.29 -7.53
C SER A 90 10.40 2.65 -6.42
N GLY A 91 9.27 3.24 -6.03
CA GLY A 91 8.46 2.80 -4.89
C GLY A 91 9.03 3.12 -3.51
N ARG A 92 10.22 3.75 -3.39
CA ARG A 92 10.77 4.21 -2.11
C ARG A 92 10.17 5.55 -1.70
N VAL A 93 9.41 5.58 -0.60
CA VAL A 93 8.67 6.76 -0.15
C VAL A 93 9.34 7.40 1.07
N SER A 94 9.70 8.68 0.94
CA SER A 94 10.27 9.47 2.04
C SER A 94 9.21 9.98 3.02
N ASP A 95 9.65 10.32 4.23
CA ASP A 95 8.86 11.02 5.25
C ASP A 95 9.66 12.22 5.79
N SER A 96 9.04 13.40 5.89
CA SER A 96 9.69 14.69 6.21
C SER A 96 9.68 15.05 7.71
N GLY A 97 9.06 14.22 8.55
CA GLY A 97 9.00 14.38 10.00
C GLY A 97 7.59 14.63 10.55
N GLU A 98 6.71 15.35 9.84
CA GLU A 98 5.39 15.72 10.38
C GLU A 98 4.48 14.51 10.64
N GLY A 99 4.58 13.47 9.82
CA GLY A 99 3.89 12.20 10.08
C GLY A 99 4.38 11.53 11.38
N ARG A 100 5.69 11.60 11.66
CA ARG A 100 6.27 11.08 12.91
C ARG A 100 5.81 11.87 14.13
N TRP A 101 5.84 13.20 14.05
CA TRP A 101 5.41 14.03 15.17
C TRP A 101 3.90 13.87 15.46
N THR A 102 3.08 13.64 14.43
CA THR A 102 1.66 13.28 14.61
C THR A 102 1.50 11.95 15.34
N ALA A 103 2.27 10.93 14.95
CA ALA A 103 2.27 9.63 15.61
C ALA A 103 2.69 9.73 17.09
N ILE A 104 3.77 10.47 17.37
CA ILE A 104 4.25 10.70 18.74
C ILE A 104 3.17 11.41 19.57
N ALA A 105 2.58 12.48 19.04
CA ALA A 105 1.51 13.20 19.73
C ALA A 105 0.32 12.28 20.07
N ALA A 106 -0.12 11.43 19.13
CA ALA A 106 -1.20 10.49 19.37
C ALA A 106 -0.87 9.49 20.52
N ILE A 107 0.38 9.03 20.61
CA ILE A 107 0.83 8.14 21.70
C ILE A 107 0.84 8.87 23.04
N GLU A 108 1.44 10.05 23.11
CA GLU A 108 1.53 10.87 24.33
C GLU A 108 0.13 11.28 24.84
N GLU A 109 -0.80 11.56 23.93
CA GLU A 109 -2.19 11.89 24.26
C GLU A 109 -3.06 10.66 24.52
N SER A 110 -2.54 9.44 24.32
CA SER A 110 -3.29 8.18 24.39
C SER A 110 -4.52 8.15 23.45
N VAL A 111 -4.39 8.77 22.27
CA VAL A 111 -5.43 8.81 21.22
C VAL A 111 -5.17 7.72 20.18
N PRO A 112 -6.12 6.81 19.92
CA PRO A 112 -5.96 5.80 18.88
C PRO A 112 -5.86 6.42 17.48
N ALA A 113 -4.79 6.10 16.75
CA ALA A 113 -4.56 6.59 15.38
C ALA A 113 -4.11 5.50 14.39
N PRO A 114 -4.80 4.34 14.31
CA PRO A 114 -4.32 3.17 13.57
C PRO A 114 -4.02 3.47 12.09
N VAL A 115 -4.91 4.19 11.40
CA VAL A 115 -4.73 4.53 9.98
C VAL A 115 -3.49 5.40 9.76
N LEU A 116 -3.28 6.41 10.60
CA LEU A 116 -2.16 7.35 10.44
C LEU A 116 -0.82 6.67 10.76
N LEU A 117 -0.82 5.78 11.77
CA LEU A 117 0.34 4.98 12.13
C LEU A 117 0.72 3.98 11.04
N THR A 118 -0.27 3.28 10.46
CA THR A 118 -0.04 2.35 9.35
C THR A 118 0.45 3.07 8.09
N ALA A 119 -0.12 4.23 7.77
CA ALA A 119 0.34 5.05 6.64
C ALA A 119 1.79 5.55 6.80
N LEU A 120 2.24 5.77 8.04
CA LEU A 120 3.64 6.07 8.32
C LEU A 120 4.52 4.82 8.25
N ALA A 121 4.07 3.70 8.80
CA ALA A 121 4.79 2.43 8.80
C ALA A 121 5.02 1.88 7.39
N SER A 122 4.04 2.02 6.47
CA SER A 122 4.19 1.59 5.07
C SER A 122 5.34 2.32 4.36
N ARG A 123 5.58 3.60 4.68
CA ARG A 123 6.75 4.35 4.18
C ARG A 123 8.06 3.79 4.72
N PHE A 124 8.07 3.26 5.94
CA PHE A 124 9.25 2.63 6.52
C PHE A 124 9.55 1.30 5.80
N GLY A 125 8.52 0.47 5.59
CA GLY A 125 8.61 -0.76 4.81
C GLY A 125 9.06 -0.52 3.38
N SER A 126 8.56 0.54 2.72
CA SER A 126 9.00 0.92 1.36
C SER A 126 10.50 1.18 1.23
N ARG A 127 11.20 1.40 2.35
CA ARG A 127 12.64 1.63 2.39
C ARG A 127 13.45 0.38 2.77
N GLY A 128 12.80 -0.75 3.00
CA GLY A 128 13.38 -2.02 3.42
C GLY A 128 13.67 -2.11 4.92
N LEU A 129 13.02 -1.28 5.74
CA LEU A 129 13.24 -1.24 7.19
C LEU A 129 12.50 -2.37 7.95
N ASP A 130 11.74 -3.20 7.24
CA ASP A 130 11.07 -4.41 7.68
C ASP A 130 11.86 -5.70 7.40
N LEU A 131 12.93 -5.64 6.58
CA LEU A 131 13.68 -6.82 6.13
C LEU A 131 14.12 -7.77 7.27
N PHE A 132 14.65 -7.23 8.37
CA PHE A 132 15.06 -8.08 9.49
C PHE A 132 13.87 -8.75 10.20
N ALA A 133 12.74 -8.05 10.28
CA ALA A 133 11.51 -8.63 10.83
C ALA A 133 11.00 -9.76 9.92
N ASP A 134 11.00 -9.55 8.61
CA ASP A 134 10.58 -10.55 7.62
C ASP A 134 11.48 -11.78 7.62
N GLN A 135 12.81 -11.60 7.66
CA GLN A 135 13.77 -12.69 7.81
C GLN A 135 13.55 -13.48 9.12
N THR A 136 13.22 -12.77 10.20
CA THR A 136 12.90 -13.42 11.48
C THR A 136 11.61 -14.24 11.39
N LEU A 137 10.58 -13.73 10.70
CA LEU A 137 9.34 -14.47 10.42
C LEU A 137 9.61 -15.74 9.61
N SER A 138 10.39 -15.65 8.53
CA SER A 138 10.82 -16.80 7.73
C SER A 138 11.60 -17.82 8.56
N ALA A 139 12.53 -17.36 9.41
CA ALA A 139 13.27 -18.22 10.32
C ALA A 139 12.32 -18.95 11.30
N MET A 140 11.35 -18.26 11.90
CA MET A 140 10.37 -18.88 12.79
C MET A 140 9.55 -19.94 12.07
N ARG A 141 8.98 -19.64 10.89
CA ARG A 141 8.20 -20.59 10.08
C ARG A 141 8.98 -21.85 9.75
N LYS A 142 10.27 -21.70 9.44
CA LYS A 142 11.18 -22.82 9.22
C LYS A 142 11.36 -23.67 10.48
N GLN A 143 11.54 -23.05 11.65
CA GLN A 143 11.80 -23.77 12.90
C GLN A 143 10.58 -24.54 13.41
N PHE A 144 9.37 -23.96 13.37
CA PHE A 144 8.20 -24.65 13.92
C PHE A 144 7.46 -25.51 12.89
N GLY A 145 7.44 -25.12 11.62
CA GLY A 145 6.62 -25.76 10.58
C GLY A 145 7.40 -26.45 9.47
N GLY A 146 8.74 -26.35 9.47
CA GLY A 146 9.58 -26.88 8.39
C GLY A 146 9.45 -26.12 7.07
N HIS A 147 8.76 -24.98 7.06
CA HIS A 147 8.53 -24.13 5.90
C HIS A 147 9.86 -23.58 5.35
N ALA A 148 10.21 -23.95 4.12
CA ALA A 148 11.38 -23.41 3.44
C ALA A 148 11.00 -22.13 2.70
N GLU A 149 11.60 -21.01 3.09
CA GLU A 149 11.44 -19.74 2.37
C GLU A 149 11.87 -19.90 0.90
N LYS A 150 11.08 -19.35 -0.02
CA LYS A 150 11.42 -19.34 -1.44
C LYS A 150 12.66 -18.47 -1.68
N PRO A 151 13.52 -18.82 -2.66
CA PRO A 151 14.62 -17.94 -3.05
C PRO A 151 14.10 -16.54 -3.39
N ALA A 152 14.85 -15.50 -3.03
CA ALA A 152 14.62 -14.18 -3.56
C ALA A 152 14.79 -14.25 -5.09
N GLY A 153 13.74 -13.90 -5.83
CA GLY A 153 13.73 -13.84 -7.30
C GLY A 153 14.58 -12.71 -7.83
#